data_AF-A0A8T5F7L5-F1
#
_entry.id   AF-A0A8T5F7L5-F1
#
_cell.length_a   1.000
_cell.length_b   1.000
_cell.length_c   1.000
_cell.angle_alpha   90.00
_cell.angle_beta   90.00
_cell.angle_gamma   90.00
#
_symmetry.space_group_name_H-M   'P 1'
#
loop_
_entity.id
_entity.type
_entity.pdbx_description
1 polymer ?
#
loop_
_entity_poly.entity_id
_entity_poly.type
_entity_poly.pdbx_seq_one_letter_code
_entity_poly.pdbx_strand_id
1 'polypeptide(L)'
;MSSFLLKKIQHKTFEEKISRTKLTSKNLQEIIDLQDSCCFYCGEKGDSFAQDHFLPWNYLFQTEQYNMVPACQRCNSSKNDKLTVQKYLEKAIDRNKKLHDVPMGYSAEFMKNMYENCRLEYHGRDKTLWQNV
;
A
#
# COMPACT_ATOMS: atom_id res chain seq x y z
N MET A 1 5.79 2.54 -29.51
CA MET A 1 6.24 1.78 -28.31
C MET A 1 5.57 2.38 -27.09
N SER A 2 4.80 1.56 -26.37
CA SER A 2 3.83 1.97 -25.35
C SER A 2 4.42 2.94 -24.31
N SER A 3 3.71 4.04 -24.01
CA SER A 3 4.13 5.06 -23.02
C SER A 3 4.47 4.46 -21.64
N PHE A 4 3.92 3.28 -21.35
CA PHE A 4 4.24 2.46 -20.19
C PHE A 4 5.71 2.01 -20.13
N LEU A 5 6.27 1.59 -21.28
CA LEU A 5 7.69 1.22 -21.37
C LEU A 5 8.55 2.47 -21.19
N LEU A 6 8.14 3.60 -21.79
CA LEU A 6 8.88 4.86 -21.67
C LEU A 6 8.89 5.40 -20.23
N LYS A 7 7.77 5.32 -19.48
CA LYS A 7 7.76 5.62 -18.03
C LYS A 7 8.69 4.68 -17.25
N LYS A 8 8.62 3.36 -17.49
CA LYS A 8 9.52 2.39 -16.84
C LYS A 8 11.01 2.61 -17.19
N ILE A 9 11.31 3.05 -18.42
CA ILE A 9 12.67 3.28 -18.92
C ILE A 9 13.24 4.62 -18.43
N GLN A 10 12.46 5.71 -18.45
CA GLN A 10 12.86 7.01 -17.87
C GLN A 10 13.07 6.94 -16.35
N HIS A 11 12.29 6.10 -15.64
CA HIS A 11 12.48 5.87 -14.21
C HIS A 11 13.77 5.10 -13.87
N LYS A 12 14.28 4.24 -14.77
CA LYS A 12 15.55 3.52 -14.58
C LYS A 12 16.77 4.44 -14.63
N THR A 13 16.66 5.57 -15.33
CA THR A 13 17.76 6.54 -15.48
C THR A 13 17.86 7.56 -14.35
N PHE A 14 16.84 7.65 -13.48
CA PHE A 14 16.80 8.54 -12.30
C PHE A 14 17.02 7.76 -10.99
N GLU A 15 17.77 6.66 -11.04
CA GLU A 15 18.18 5.84 -9.90
C GLU A 15 19.27 6.55 -9.05
N GLU A 16 19.06 7.80 -8.68
CA GLU A 16 19.59 8.27 -7.40
C GLU A 16 18.80 7.55 -6.28
N LYS A 17 19.17 6.28 -6.10
CA LYS A 17 18.91 5.32 -5.02
C LYS A 17 17.79 5.68 -4.02
N ILE A 18 16.54 5.73 -4.46
CA ILE A 18 15.42 5.68 -3.51
C ILE A 18 15.38 4.25 -2.94
N SER A 19 15.88 4.09 -1.72
CA SER A 19 15.89 2.81 -1.01
C SER A 19 14.53 2.55 -0.36
N ARG A 20 14.03 1.31 -0.48
CA ARG A 20 12.83 0.87 0.23
C ARG A 20 13.14 0.77 1.73
N THR A 21 12.64 1.71 2.51
CA THR A 21 12.73 1.70 3.97
C THR A 21 11.61 0.85 4.58
N LYS A 22 11.75 0.52 5.86
CA LYS A 22 10.71 -0.10 6.70
C LYS A 22 10.21 0.93 7.71
N LEU A 23 8.99 0.73 8.23
CA LEU A 23 8.54 1.49 9.39
C LEU A 23 9.42 1.21 10.60
N THR A 24 9.51 2.20 11.48
CA THR A 24 10.06 2.02 12.83
C THR A 24 9.21 1.02 13.61
N SER A 25 9.78 0.40 14.64
CA SER A 25 9.05 -0.57 15.47
C SER A 25 7.81 0.04 16.13
N LYS A 26 7.87 1.31 16.56
CA LYS A 26 6.73 2.04 17.14
C LYS A 26 5.57 2.15 16.15
N ASN A 27 5.87 2.64 14.94
CA ASN A 27 4.87 2.86 13.90
C ASN A 27 4.31 1.52 13.39
N LEU A 28 5.14 0.47 13.32
CA LEU A 28 4.66 -0.87 13.01
C LEU A 28 3.70 -1.39 14.09
N GLN A 29 4.04 -1.21 15.36
CA GLN A 29 3.19 -1.66 16.46
C GLN A 29 1.84 -0.96 16.44
N GLU A 30 1.82 0.36 16.22
CA GLU A 30 0.58 1.14 16.09
C GLU A 30 -0.36 0.58 15.00
N ILE A 31 0.17 0.26 13.81
CA ILE A 31 -0.68 -0.27 12.74
C ILE A 31 -1.17 -1.71 13.02
N ILE A 32 -0.44 -2.49 13.80
CA ILE A 32 -0.85 -3.83 14.26
C ILE A 32 -1.96 -3.71 15.30
N ASP A 33 -1.82 -2.77 16.24
CA ASP A 33 -2.78 -2.54 17.32
C ASP A 33 -4.10 -2.00 16.77
N LEU A 34 -4.05 -1.03 15.85
CA LEU A 34 -5.24 -0.52 15.14
C LEU A 34 -5.96 -1.58 14.30
N GLN A 35 -5.32 -2.71 14.04
CA GLN A 35 -5.88 -3.84 13.30
C GLN A 35 -6.16 -5.05 14.22
N ASP A 36 -6.17 -4.85 15.54
CA ASP A 36 -6.48 -5.87 16.56
C ASP A 36 -5.61 -7.13 16.46
N SER A 37 -4.32 -6.97 16.10
CA SER A 37 -3.42 -8.09 15.83
C SER A 37 -3.99 -9.09 14.81
N CYS A 38 -4.67 -8.56 13.80
CA CYS A 38 -5.22 -9.33 12.69
C CYS A 38 -4.58 -8.92 11.37
N CYS A 39 -4.60 -9.83 10.40
CA CYS A 39 -4.22 -9.48 9.03
C CYS A 39 -5.21 -8.46 8.45
N PHE A 40 -4.70 -7.39 7.84
CA PHE A 40 -5.50 -6.36 7.21
C PHE A 40 -6.43 -6.91 6.11
N TYR A 41 -6.02 -7.97 5.40
CA TYR A 41 -6.76 -8.49 4.26
C TYR A 41 -7.76 -9.61 4.58
N CYS A 42 -7.35 -10.62 5.34
CA CYS A 42 -8.21 -11.77 5.68
C CYS A 42 -8.87 -11.66 7.06
N GLY A 43 -8.39 -10.77 7.93
CA GLY A 43 -8.91 -10.62 9.30
C GLY A 43 -8.49 -11.73 10.26
N GLU A 44 -7.70 -12.71 9.82
CA GLU A 44 -7.18 -13.77 10.70
C GLU A 44 -6.18 -13.20 11.71
N LYS A 45 -6.30 -13.62 12.96
CA LYS A 45 -5.37 -13.27 14.04
C LYS A 45 -4.01 -13.88 13.78
N GLY A 46 -2.95 -13.20 14.21
CA GLY A 46 -1.59 -13.72 14.10
C GLY A 46 -0.62 -13.03 15.04
N ASP A 47 0.50 -13.70 15.28
CA ASP A 47 1.56 -13.21 16.17
C ASP A 47 2.69 -12.49 15.42
N SER A 48 2.69 -12.57 14.08
CA SER A 48 3.65 -11.89 13.22
C SER A 48 3.03 -11.47 11.89
N PHE A 49 3.44 -10.29 11.41
CA PHE A 49 2.92 -9.68 10.19
C PHE A 49 4.05 -9.14 9.31
N ALA A 50 3.88 -9.26 8.00
CA ALA A 50 4.65 -8.50 7.03
C ALA A 50 4.16 -7.04 6.99
N GLN A 51 5.07 -6.12 6.73
CA GLN A 51 4.73 -4.74 6.39
C GLN A 51 4.44 -4.67 4.89
N ASP A 52 3.16 -4.68 4.51
CA ASP A 52 2.76 -4.59 3.11
C ASP A 52 2.40 -3.15 2.74
N HIS A 53 2.82 -2.73 1.55
CA HIS A 53 2.43 -1.45 0.95
C HIS A 53 1.05 -1.61 0.31
N PHE A 54 0.04 -0.94 0.84
CA PHE A 54 -1.33 -1.01 0.33
C PHE A 54 -1.40 -0.57 -1.15
N LEU A 55 -0.91 0.64 -1.45
CA LEU A 55 -0.57 1.06 -2.81
C LEU A 55 0.85 0.60 -3.14
N PRO A 56 1.10 0.03 -4.34
CA PRO A 56 2.40 -0.55 -4.69
C PRO A 56 3.55 0.43 -4.45
N TRP A 57 4.63 -0.04 -3.81
CA TRP A 57 5.83 0.77 -3.60
C TRP A 57 6.44 1.25 -4.92
N ASN A 58 6.35 0.42 -5.97
CA ASN A 58 6.78 0.76 -7.34
C ASN A 58 5.93 1.87 -8.00
N TYR A 59 4.88 2.35 -7.33
CA TYR A 59 4.04 3.47 -7.76
C TYR A 59 4.28 4.73 -6.91
N LEU A 60 4.20 4.62 -5.57
CA LEU A 60 4.37 5.77 -4.67
C LEU A 60 5.82 6.07 -4.27
N PHE A 61 6.70 5.07 -4.29
CA PHE A 61 8.09 5.14 -3.82
C PHE A 61 8.26 5.63 -2.37
N GLN A 62 7.22 5.48 -1.54
CA GLN A 62 7.19 5.93 -0.15
C GLN A 62 6.77 4.80 0.79
N THR A 63 7.42 4.74 1.95
CA THR A 63 7.05 3.87 3.07
C THR A 63 6.53 4.76 4.21
N GLU A 64 5.26 5.11 4.13
CA GLU A 64 4.57 5.96 5.11
C GLU A 64 3.48 5.16 5.81
N GLN A 65 3.24 5.42 7.10
CA GLN A 65 2.28 4.65 7.92
C GLN A 65 0.90 4.53 7.27
N TYR A 66 0.41 5.61 6.65
CA TYR A 66 -0.88 5.66 5.99
C TYR A 66 -1.01 4.65 4.83
N ASN A 67 0.11 4.23 4.23
CA ASN A 67 0.18 3.28 3.12
C ASN A 67 0.68 1.89 3.55
N MET A 68 0.99 1.69 4.83
CA MET A 68 1.46 0.40 5.35
C MET A 68 0.35 -0.33 6.10
N VAL A 69 0.23 -1.63 5.87
CA VAL A 69 -0.73 -2.51 6.53
C VAL A 69 -0.06 -3.79 7.05
N PRO A 70 -0.49 -4.32 8.21
CA PRO A 70 -0.03 -5.62 8.68
C PRO A 70 -0.71 -6.73 7.85
N ALA A 71 0.07 -7.56 7.17
CA ALA A 71 -0.45 -8.64 6.34
C ALA A 71 0.17 -9.99 6.73
N CYS A 72 -0.65 -11.04 6.79
CA CYS A 72 -0.12 -12.40 6.91
C CYS A 72 0.65 -12.77 5.64
N GLN A 73 1.57 -13.74 5.74
CA GLN A 73 2.41 -14.17 4.62
C GLN A 73 1.59 -14.57 3.39
N ARG A 74 0.49 -15.33 3.58
CA ARG A 74 -0.39 -15.78 2.51
C ARG A 74 -0.97 -14.60 1.71
N CYS A 75 -1.58 -13.63 2.38
CA CYS A 75 -2.18 -12.47 1.72
C CYS A 75 -1.12 -11.58 1.07
N ASN A 76 -0.01 -11.30 1.77
CA ASN A 76 1.08 -10.48 1.25
C ASN A 76 1.67 -11.07 -0.04
N SER A 77 2.00 -12.37 -0.04
CA SER A 77 2.54 -13.05 -1.22
C SER A 77 1.53 -13.17 -2.37
N SER A 78 0.23 -13.34 -2.06
CA SER A 78 -0.83 -13.39 -3.08
C SER A 78 -1.08 -12.04 -3.75
N LYS A 79 -1.08 -10.95 -2.94
CA LYS A 79 -1.25 -9.59 -3.44
C LYS A 79 -0.03 -9.15 -4.25
N ASN A 80 1.18 -9.29 -3.71
CA ASN A 80 2.41 -8.82 -4.34
C ASN A 80 2.25 -7.32 -4.74
N ASP A 81 2.64 -6.94 -5.95
CA ASP A 81 2.49 -5.58 -6.50
C ASP A 81 1.09 -5.27 -7.09
N LYS A 82 0.08 -6.14 -6.90
CA LYS A 82 -1.26 -5.91 -7.45
C LYS A 82 -2.03 -4.86 -6.65
N LEU A 83 -2.80 -4.03 -7.35
CA LEU A 83 -3.77 -3.13 -6.72
C LEU A 83 -4.98 -3.91 -6.20
N THR A 84 -5.46 -3.54 -5.02
CA THR A 84 -6.57 -4.23 -4.34
C THR A 84 -7.94 -3.69 -4.76
N VAL A 85 -9.02 -4.44 -4.52
CA VAL A 85 -10.40 -3.95 -4.68
C VAL A 85 -10.75 -2.82 -3.69
N GLN A 86 -11.69 -1.95 -4.07
CA GLN A 86 -12.02 -0.70 -3.38
C GLN A 86 -12.37 -0.86 -1.88
N LYS A 87 -12.97 -1.98 -1.47
CA LYS A 87 -13.27 -2.22 -0.03
C LYS A 87 -12.04 -2.09 0.88
N TYR A 88 -10.85 -2.42 0.37
CA TYR A 88 -9.61 -2.30 1.14
C TYR A 88 -9.10 -0.86 1.20
N LEU A 89 -9.39 -0.04 0.19
CA LEU A 89 -9.14 1.41 0.24
C LEU A 89 -9.97 2.06 1.34
N GLU A 90 -11.26 1.75 1.39
CA GLU A 90 -12.17 2.29 2.41
C GLU A 90 -11.73 1.89 3.81
N LYS A 91 -11.36 0.62 4.00
CA LYS A 91 -10.78 0.12 5.24
C LYS A 91 -9.49 0.86 5.63
N ALA A 92 -8.57 1.10 4.68
CA ALA A 92 -7.33 1.81 4.94
C ALA A 92 -7.60 3.26 5.34
N ILE A 93 -8.47 3.97 4.62
CA ILE A 93 -8.86 5.35 4.92
C ILE A 93 -9.49 5.45 6.31
N ASP A 94 -10.37 4.53 6.68
CA ASP A 94 -11.02 4.55 7.99
C ASP A 94 -10.02 4.32 9.13
N ARG A 95 -9.11 3.34 8.97
CA ARG A 95 -8.00 3.11 9.92
C ARG A 95 -7.12 4.36 10.04
N ASN A 96 -6.78 5.00 8.91
CA ASN A 96 -5.86 6.14 8.89
C ASN A 96 -6.38 7.36 9.68
N LYS A 97 -7.70 7.47 9.94
CA LYS A 97 -8.27 8.49 10.84
C LYS A 97 -7.80 8.35 12.30
N LYS A 98 -7.34 7.16 12.69
CA LYS A 98 -6.92 6.81 14.05
C LYS A 98 -5.41 6.80 14.23
N LEU A 99 -4.63 7.11 13.18
CA LEU A 99 -3.18 7.22 13.27
C LEU A 99 -2.79 8.47 14.05
N HIS A 100 -1.76 8.35 14.88
CA HIS A 100 -1.24 9.46 15.68
C HIS A 100 -0.43 10.44 14.82
N ASP A 101 0.48 9.90 13.99
CA ASP A 101 1.40 10.68 13.19
C ASP A 101 1.06 10.51 11.70
N VAL A 102 0.35 11.50 11.17
CA VAL A 102 -0.03 11.56 9.75
C VAL A 102 0.66 12.79 9.12
N PRO A 103 1.42 12.64 8.02
CA PRO A 103 2.07 13.77 7.36
C PRO A 103 1.05 14.84 6.94
N MET A 104 1.43 16.12 7.02
CA MET A 104 0.56 17.26 6.67
C MET A 104 -0.07 17.17 5.27
N GLY A 105 0.59 16.47 4.33
CA GLY A 105 0.11 16.28 2.97
C GLY A 105 -0.90 15.14 2.78
N TYR A 106 -1.16 14.33 3.81
CA TYR A 106 -2.13 13.23 3.70
C TYR A 106 -3.56 13.74 3.94
N SER A 107 -4.48 13.24 3.12
CA SER A 107 -5.93 13.32 3.33
C SER A 107 -6.62 12.07 2.77
N ALA A 108 -7.89 11.85 3.11
CA ALA A 108 -8.67 10.77 2.51
C ALA A 108 -8.81 10.96 1.00
N GLU A 109 -8.96 12.21 0.54
CA GLU A 109 -9.02 12.60 -0.87
C GLU A 109 -7.69 12.31 -1.58
N PHE A 110 -6.56 12.65 -0.94
CA PHE A 110 -5.25 12.29 -1.45
C PHE A 110 -5.13 10.78 -1.67
N MET A 111 -5.52 9.98 -0.67
CA MET A 111 -5.43 8.52 -0.76
C MET A 111 -6.32 7.94 -1.88
N LYS A 112 -7.54 8.46 -2.03
CA LYS A 112 -8.45 8.10 -3.13
C LYS A 112 -7.85 8.45 -4.50
N ASN A 113 -7.30 9.66 -4.63
CA ASN A 113 -6.68 10.11 -5.87
C ASN A 113 -5.47 9.24 -6.24
N MET A 114 -4.62 8.89 -5.28
CA MET A 114 -3.48 8.00 -5.51
C MET A 114 -3.93 6.59 -5.90
N TYR A 115 -5.00 6.07 -5.30
CA TYR A 115 -5.57 4.78 -5.68
C TYR A 115 -6.10 4.78 -7.11
N GLU A 116 -6.90 5.78 -7.49
CA GLU A 116 -7.45 5.87 -8.86
C GLU A 116 -6.36 6.10 -9.91
N ASN A 117 -5.38 6.96 -9.61
CA ASN A 117 -4.25 7.17 -10.50
C ASN A 117 -3.39 5.90 -10.63
N CYS A 118 -3.18 5.16 -9.54
CA CYS A 118 -2.51 3.86 -9.59
C CYS A 118 -3.27 2.89 -10.51
N ARG A 119 -4.61 2.83 -10.39
CA ARG A 119 -5.46 1.99 -11.23
C ARG A 119 -5.33 2.35 -12.70
N LEU A 120 -5.36 3.63 -13.05
CA LEU A 120 -5.34 4.11 -14.43
C LEU A 120 -3.94 4.01 -15.06
N GLU A 121 -2.90 4.41 -14.33
CA GLU A 121 -1.57 4.63 -14.90
C GLU A 121 -0.56 3.53 -14.61
N TYR A 122 -0.74 2.74 -13.54
CA TYR A 122 0.24 1.74 -13.11
C TYR A 122 -0.29 0.31 -13.23
N HIS A 123 -1.49 0.04 -12.69
CA HIS A 123 -2.09 -1.29 -12.76
C HIS A 123 -2.69 -1.55 -14.15
N GLY A 124 -3.36 -0.54 -14.71
CA GLY A 124 -4.08 -0.60 -15.97
C GLY A 124 -5.59 -0.74 -15.74
N ARG A 125 -6.36 0.12 -16.41
CA ARG A 125 -7.82 0.27 -16.23
C ARG A 125 -8.60 -1.05 -16.29
N ASP A 126 -8.23 -1.92 -17.22
CA ASP A 126 -8.96 -3.16 -17.52
C ASP A 126 -8.37 -4.39 -16.80
N LYS A 127 -7.36 -4.20 -15.96
CA LYS A 127 -6.77 -5.30 -15.18
C LYS A 127 -7.63 -5.60 -13.96
N THR A 128 -7.83 -6.89 -13.72
CA THR A 128 -8.51 -7.38 -12.52
C THR A 128 -7.79 -6.88 -11.26
N LEU A 129 -8.57 -6.33 -10.34
CA LEU A 129 -8.10 -5.92 -9.02
C LEU A 129 -7.97 -7.15 -8.13
N TRP A 130 -6.95 -7.15 -7.27
CA TRP A 130 -6.73 -8.24 -6.33
C TRP A 130 -7.75 -8.19 -5.19
N GLN A 131 -8.24 -9.36 -4.82
CA GLN A 131 -9.03 -9.58 -3.62
C GLN A 131 -8.58 -10.86 -2.97
N ASN A 132 -8.59 -10.90 -1.63
CA ASN A 132 -8.39 -12.15 -0.90
C ASN A 132 -9.58 -13.09 -1.18
N VAL A 133 -9.27 -14.25 -1.74
CA VAL A 133 -10.20 -15.38 -1.96
C VAL A 133 -10.01 -16.45 -0.91
#